data_AF-A0A8J4UTE5-F1
#
_entry.id   AF-A0A8J4UTE5-F1
#
_cell.length_a   1.000
_cell.length_b   1.000
_cell.length_c   1.000
_cell.angle_alpha   90.00
_cell.angle_beta   90.00
_cell.angle_gamma   90.00
#
_symmetry.space_group_name_H-M   'P 1'
#
loop_
_entity.id
_entity.type
_entity.pdbx_description
1 polymer ?
#
loop_
_entity_poly.entity_id
_entity_poly.type
_entity_poly.pdbx_seq_one_letter_code
_entity_poly.pdbx_strand_id
1 'polypeptide(L)'
;MDGWLREVERRPILSVLCSSLAFMLLETLLKVLPRPHAINRDPWKSFKWKNLSVSLVHSLLTGPWAIFCVFQYPLIVYDLNSSTPVSYLLVVVSTGYFIHDARDIMFSGYARESWEFLLHHIM
;
A
#
# COMPACT_ATOMS: atom_id res chain seq x y z
N MET A 1 -0.55 -16.64 20.22
CA MET A 1 -1.17 -15.31 20.03
C MET A 1 -1.68 -15.17 18.59
N ASP A 2 -2.16 -16.28 17.98
CA ASP A 2 -2.09 -16.50 16.53
C ASP A 2 -3.45 -16.81 15.90
N GLY A 3 -4.54 -16.50 16.62
CA GLY A 3 -5.90 -16.74 16.14
C GLY A 3 -6.31 -15.77 15.02
N TRP A 4 -6.01 -14.49 15.20
CA TRP A 4 -6.40 -13.45 14.24
C TRP A 4 -5.64 -13.54 12.91
N LEU A 5 -4.34 -13.89 12.96
CA LEU A 5 -3.51 -14.10 11.77
C LEU A 5 -4.02 -15.27 10.90
N ARG A 6 -4.49 -16.35 11.53
CA ARG A 6 -5.12 -17.47 10.82
C ARG A 6 -6.47 -17.12 10.21
N GLU A 7 -7.20 -16.17 10.78
CA GLU A 7 -8.46 -15.70 10.18
C GLU A 7 -8.19 -14.85 8.93
N VAL A 8 -7.09 -14.09 8.92
CA VAL A 8 -6.62 -13.34 7.74
C VAL A 8 -6.31 -14.29 6.57
N GLU A 9 -5.65 -15.41 6.85
CA GLU A 9 -5.37 -16.47 5.86
C GLU A 9 -6.65 -17.17 5.38
N ARG A 10 -7.67 -17.31 6.24
CA ARG A 10 -8.96 -17.92 5.87
C ARG A 10 -9.78 -17.04 4.93
N ARG A 11 -9.65 -15.72 5.02
CA ARG A 11 -10.47 -14.76 4.27
C ARG A 11 -9.61 -13.70 3.57
N PRO A 12 -8.72 -14.11 2.65
CA PRO A 12 -7.73 -13.23 2.02
C PRO A 12 -8.35 -12.00 1.36
N ILE A 13 -9.43 -12.22 0.61
CA ILE A 13 -10.11 -11.15 -0.13
C ILE A 13 -10.65 -10.09 0.84
N LEU A 14 -11.29 -10.50 1.94
CA LEU A 14 -11.82 -9.55 2.91
C LEU A 14 -10.69 -8.78 3.60
N SER A 15 -9.60 -9.45 3.96
CA SER A 15 -8.45 -8.79 4.58
C SER A 15 -7.80 -7.77 3.65
N VAL A 16 -7.68 -8.08 2.35
CA VAL A 16 -7.20 -7.15 1.33
C VAL A 16 -8.14 -5.97 1.17
N LEU A 17 -9.47 -6.19 1.14
CA LEU A 17 -10.46 -5.11 1.08
C LEU A 17 -10.41 -4.21 2.33
N CYS A 18 -10.29 -4.80 3.52
CA CYS A 18 -10.11 -4.07 4.76
C CYS A 18 -8.82 -3.24 4.75
N SER A 19 -7.71 -3.80 4.23
CA SER A 19 -6.47 -3.04 4.05
C SER A 19 -6.64 -1.89 3.08
N SER A 20 -7.30 -2.11 1.94
CA SER A 20 -7.60 -1.03 0.98
C SER A 20 -8.46 0.09 1.60
N LEU A 21 -9.45 -0.28 2.43
CA LEU A 21 -10.23 0.67 3.23
C LEU A 21 -9.36 1.46 4.22
N ALA A 22 -8.40 0.81 4.86
CA ALA A 22 -7.46 1.49 5.75
C ALA A 22 -6.59 2.51 5.01
N PHE A 23 -6.15 2.22 3.78
CA PHE A 23 -5.41 3.19 2.95
C PHE A 23 -6.29 4.38 2.52
N MET A 24 -7.58 4.17 2.27
CA MET A 24 -8.51 5.29 2.03
C MET A 24 -8.68 6.19 3.28
N LEU A 25 -8.72 5.59 4.46
CA LEU A 25 -8.76 6.36 5.71
C LEU A 25 -7.45 7.12 5.91
N LEU A 26 -6.30 6.47 5.70
CA LEU A 26 -4.98 7.09 5.78
C LEU A 26 -4.87 8.28 4.83
N GLU A 27 -5.25 8.11 3.56
CA GLU A 27 -5.30 9.19 2.57
C GLU A 27 -6.15 10.36 3.07
N THR A 28 -7.29 10.08 3.70
CA THR A 28 -8.17 11.11 4.26
C THR A 28 -7.52 11.83 5.45
N LEU A 29 -6.80 11.12 6.31
CA LEU A 29 -6.03 11.70 7.40
C LEU A 29 -4.86 12.56 6.88
N LEU A 30 -4.16 12.10 5.85
CA LEU A 30 -3.07 12.84 5.21
C LEU A 30 -3.54 14.15 4.56
N LYS A 31 -4.83 14.27 4.17
CA LYS A 31 -5.41 15.54 3.69
C LYS A 31 -5.48 16.62 4.78
N VAL A 32 -5.46 16.25 6.06
CA VAL A 32 -5.46 17.19 7.19
C VAL A 32 -4.10 17.86 7.35
N LEU A 33 -3.02 17.24 6.86
CA LEU A 33 -1.68 17.80 6.95
C LEU A 33 -1.55 19.07 6.08
N PRO A 34 -0.82 20.09 6.56
CA PRO A 34 -0.61 21.32 5.80
C PRO A 34 0.15 21.02 4.51
N ARG A 35 -0.50 21.32 3.38
CA ARG A 35 0.10 21.16 2.04
C ARG A 35 0.88 22.41 1.61
N PRO A 36 2.02 22.25 0.91
CA PRO A 36 2.80 23.38 0.40
C PRO A 36 1.96 24.29 -0.50
N HIS A 37 1.97 25.60 -0.24
CA HIS A 37 1.19 26.59 -1.02
C HIS A 37 1.54 26.60 -2.51
N ALA A 38 2.79 26.26 -2.87
CA ALA A 38 3.24 26.15 -4.27
C ALA A 38 2.46 25.12 -5.08
N ILE A 39 1.82 24.14 -4.42
CA ILE A 39 1.15 23.01 -5.04
C ILE A 39 -0.37 23.26 -5.15
N ASN A 40 -0.92 24.22 -4.38
CA ASN A 40 -2.37 24.49 -4.34
C ASN A 40 -2.97 25.02 -5.63
N ARG A 41 -2.16 25.63 -6.50
CA ARG A 41 -2.64 26.27 -7.73
C ARG A 41 -2.86 25.29 -8.88
N ASP A 42 -2.32 24.09 -8.77
CA ASP A 42 -2.34 23.08 -9.83
C ASP A 42 -3.02 21.79 -9.32
N PRO A 43 -4.24 21.48 -9.81
CA PRO A 43 -4.99 20.29 -9.41
C PRO A 43 -4.19 18.99 -9.59
N TRP A 44 -3.38 18.90 -10.66
CA TRP A 44 -2.55 17.73 -10.94
C TRP A 44 -1.42 17.58 -9.92
N LYS A 45 -0.70 18.67 -9.63
CA LYS A 45 0.36 18.61 -8.60
C LYS A 45 -0.20 18.34 -7.21
N SER A 46 -1.39 18.85 -6.90
CA SER A 46 -2.09 18.55 -5.65
C SER A 46 -2.49 17.08 -5.57
N PHE A 47 -2.99 16.50 -6.66
CA PHE A 47 -3.28 15.06 -6.73
C PHE A 47 -2.01 14.23 -6.57
N LYS A 48 -0.95 14.56 -7.34
CA LYS A 48 0.34 13.87 -7.29
C LYS A 48 0.97 13.89 -5.90
N TRP A 49 0.92 15.04 -5.21
CA TRP A 49 1.41 15.18 -3.84
C TRP A 49 0.70 14.21 -2.87
N LYS A 50 -0.63 14.15 -2.99
CA LYS A 50 -1.47 13.29 -2.17
C LYS A 50 -1.16 11.81 -2.44
N ASN A 51 -1.12 11.39 -3.70
CA ASN A 51 -0.77 10.02 -4.08
C ASN A 51 0.61 9.64 -3.53
N LEU A 52 1.61 10.49 -3.79
CA LEU A 52 2.99 10.26 -3.34
C LEU A 52 3.11 10.18 -1.82
N SER A 53 2.31 10.96 -1.08
CA SER A 53 2.29 10.90 0.38
C SER A 53 1.80 9.54 0.89
N VAL A 54 0.73 8.99 0.28
CA VAL A 54 0.23 7.65 0.63
C VAL A 54 1.26 6.58 0.25
N SER A 55 1.82 6.65 -0.96
CA SER A 55 2.89 5.74 -1.41
C SER A 55 4.10 5.76 -0.47
N LEU A 56 4.50 6.95 0.01
CA LEU A 56 5.63 7.08 0.93
C LEU A 56 5.36 6.38 2.27
N VAL A 57 4.15 6.56 2.83
CA VAL A 57 3.76 5.85 4.07
C VAL A 57 3.76 4.35 3.84
N HIS A 58 3.22 3.89 2.71
CA HIS A 58 3.25 2.48 2.33
C HIS A 58 4.69 1.95 2.30
N SER A 59 5.59 2.59 1.55
CA SER A 59 6.98 2.14 1.40
C SER A 59 7.77 2.16 2.71
N LEU A 60 7.56 3.18 3.55
CA LEU A 60 8.19 3.26 4.88
C LEU A 60 7.64 2.20 5.86
N LEU A 61 6.40 1.74 5.64
CA LEU A 61 5.82 0.66 6.42
C LEU A 61 6.30 -0.72 5.92
N THR A 62 6.18 -0.99 4.62
CA THR A 62 6.38 -2.32 4.05
C THR A 62 7.83 -2.65 3.77
N GLY A 63 8.68 -1.66 3.48
CA GLY A 63 10.12 -1.87 3.26
C GLY A 63 10.84 -2.43 4.50
N PRO A 64 10.81 -1.72 5.65
CA PRO A 64 11.38 -2.24 6.90
C PRO A 64 10.72 -3.54 7.38
N TRP A 65 9.41 -3.70 7.15
CA TRP A 65 8.70 -4.93 7.51
C TRP A 65 9.16 -6.13 6.65
N ALA A 66 9.40 -5.93 5.35
CA ALA A 66 9.98 -6.97 4.51
C ALA A 66 11.36 -7.42 5.02
N ILE A 67 12.22 -6.46 5.37
CA ILE A 67 13.53 -6.72 5.98
C ILE A 67 13.36 -7.53 7.28
N PHE A 68 12.44 -7.11 8.15
CA PHE A 68 12.14 -7.83 9.38
C PHE A 68 11.69 -9.28 9.13
N CYS A 69 10.83 -9.52 8.14
CA CYS A 69 10.39 -10.88 7.79
C CYS A 69 11.56 -11.77 7.34
N VAL A 70 12.48 -11.22 6.55
CA VAL A 70 13.68 -11.95 6.09
C VAL A 70 14.63 -12.24 7.25
N PHE A 71 14.84 -11.29 8.17
CA PHE A 71 15.64 -11.54 9.37
C PHE A 71 15.02 -12.61 10.28
N GLN A 72 13.69 -12.61 10.42
CA GLN A 72 12.98 -13.56 11.27
C GLN A 72 12.95 -14.96 10.68
N TYR A 73 12.79 -15.08 9.36
CA TYR A 73 12.71 -16.36 8.66
C TYR A 73 13.39 -16.28 7.27
N PRO A 74 14.72 -16.44 7.21
CA PRO A 74 15.50 -16.24 5.97
C PRO A 74 15.11 -17.17 4.82
N LEU A 75 14.53 -18.33 5.13
CA LEU A 75 14.05 -19.32 4.17
C LEU A 75 12.95 -18.77 3.25
N ILE A 76 12.23 -17.72 3.66
CA ILE A 76 11.17 -17.10 2.86
C ILE A 76 11.66 -16.54 1.52
N VAL A 77 12.95 -16.17 1.44
CA VAL A 77 13.57 -15.66 0.20
C VAL A 77 13.73 -16.76 -0.85
N TYR A 78 13.85 -18.02 -0.41
CA TYR A 78 14.04 -19.18 -1.27
C TYR A 78 12.75 -19.96 -1.50
N ASP A 79 11.85 -20.00 -0.52
CA ASP A 79 10.57 -20.68 -0.61
C ASP A 79 9.45 -19.81 -0.04
N LEU A 80 8.67 -19.18 -0.93
CA LEU A 80 7.52 -18.38 -0.55
C LEU A 80 6.40 -19.22 0.10
N ASN A 81 6.36 -20.54 -0.12
CA ASN A 81 5.37 -21.41 0.53
C ASN A 81 5.65 -21.56 2.02
N SER A 82 6.89 -21.29 2.46
CA SER A 82 7.29 -21.24 3.86
C SER A 82 6.95 -19.90 4.54
N SER A 83 6.04 -19.12 3.95
CA SER A 83 5.60 -17.84 4.50
C SER A 83 5.09 -17.97 5.93
N THR A 84 5.46 -16.98 6.74
CA THR A 84 4.92 -16.80 8.09
C THR A 84 3.65 -15.95 8.04
N PRO A 85 2.77 -16.01 9.04
CA PRO A 85 1.57 -15.18 9.04
C PRO A 85 1.89 -13.68 9.04
N VAL A 86 3.05 -13.28 9.57
CA VAL A 86 3.55 -11.90 9.55
C VAL A 86 3.93 -11.45 8.13
N SER A 87 4.62 -12.31 7.37
CA SER A 87 4.92 -12.04 5.96
C SER A 87 3.67 -12.14 5.07
N TYR A 88 2.71 -12.99 5.43
CA TYR A 88 1.42 -13.05 4.74
C TYR A 88 0.65 -11.75 4.92
N LEU A 89 0.62 -11.21 6.15
CA LEU A 89 -0.01 -9.93 6.42
C LEU A 89 0.67 -8.78 5.67
N LEU A 90 2.00 -8.81 5.53
CA LEU A 90 2.75 -7.87 4.69
C LEU A 90 2.24 -7.91 3.23
N VAL A 91 2.06 -9.10 2.65
CA VAL A 91 1.48 -9.26 1.31
C VAL A 91 0.08 -8.68 1.24
N VAL A 92 -0.80 -9.00 2.20
CA VAL A 92 -2.17 -8.46 2.27
C VAL A 92 -2.18 -6.94 2.32
N VAL A 93 -1.32 -6.33 3.14
CA VAL A 93 -1.20 -4.87 3.27
C VAL A 93 -0.70 -4.25 1.97
N SER A 94 0.29 -4.86 1.32
CA SER A 94 0.80 -4.38 0.02
C SER A 94 -0.22 -4.52 -1.10
N THR A 95 -0.94 -5.62 -1.18
CA THR A 95 -2.02 -5.79 -2.16
C THR A 95 -3.16 -4.80 -1.91
N GLY A 96 -3.54 -4.56 -0.66
CA GLY A 96 -4.56 -3.57 -0.31
C GLY A 96 -4.18 -2.15 -0.72
N TYR A 97 -2.91 -1.77 -0.52
CA TYR A 97 -2.34 -0.51 -1.03
C TYR A 97 -2.42 -0.45 -2.56
N PHE A 98 -1.95 -1.48 -3.26
CA PHE A 98 -1.97 -1.49 -4.74
C PHE A 98 -3.37 -1.32 -5.32
N ILE A 99 -4.38 -1.96 -4.73
CA ILE A 99 -5.78 -1.77 -5.14
C ILE A 99 -6.25 -0.34 -4.89
N HIS A 100 -5.87 0.25 -3.74
CA HIS A 100 -6.20 1.64 -3.42
C HIS A 100 -5.55 2.63 -4.39
N ASP A 101 -4.25 2.48 -4.67
CA ASP A 101 -3.48 3.37 -5.54
C ASP A 101 -3.96 3.29 -6.99
N ALA A 102 -4.14 2.08 -7.51
CA ALA A 102 -4.69 1.87 -8.86
C ALA A 102 -6.09 2.48 -8.99
N ARG A 103 -6.93 2.34 -7.96
CA ARG A 103 -8.25 2.96 -7.92
C ARG A 103 -8.14 4.49 -7.95
N ASP A 104 -7.33 5.10 -7.09
CA ASP A 104 -7.20 6.56 -7.01
C ASP A 104 -6.69 7.15 -8.35
N ILE A 105 -5.73 6.48 -9.00
CA ILE A 105 -5.23 6.89 -10.33
C ILE A 105 -6.31 6.75 -11.41
N MET A 106 -7.05 5.63 -11.45
CA MET A 106 -8.09 5.41 -12.47
C MET A 106 -9.24 6.42 -12.34
N PHE A 107 -9.68 6.73 -11.12
CA PHE A 107 -10.82 7.64 -10.90
C PHE A 107 -10.43 9.12 -10.90
N SER A 108 -9.15 9.46 -10.74
CA SER A 108 -8.68 10.86 -10.79
C SER A 108 -8.63 11.45 -12.21
N GLY A 109 -8.74 10.63 -13.25
CA GLY A 109 -8.66 11.06 -14.65
C GLY A 109 -7.23 11.32 -15.16
N TYR A 110 -6.22 11.10 -14.31
CA TYR A 110 -4.81 11.31 -14.67
C TYR A 110 -4.05 10.03 -15.01
N ALA A 111 -4.74 8.93 -15.32
CA ALA A 111 -4.13 7.64 -15.62
C ALA A 111 -3.07 7.69 -16.75
N ARG A 112 -3.24 8.57 -17.74
CA ARG A 112 -2.25 8.79 -18.80
C ARG A 112 -0.95 9.44 -18.30
N GLU A 113 -1.08 10.42 -17.43
CA GLU A 113 0.06 11.16 -16.86
C GLU A 113 0.76 10.37 -15.73
N SER A 114 0.03 9.43 -15.11
CA SER A 114 0.54 8.52 -14.07
C SER A 114 0.93 7.13 -14.58
N TRP A 115 1.05 6.92 -15.89
CA TRP A 115 1.32 5.58 -16.44
C TRP A 115 2.61 4.94 -15.89
N GLU A 116 3.64 5.75 -15.62
CA GLU A 116 4.89 5.29 -15.00
C GLU A 116 4.66 4.71 -13.59
N PHE A 117 3.75 5.30 -12.81
CA PHE A 117 3.40 4.80 -11.48
C PHE A 117 2.62 3.48 -11.56
N LEU A 118 1.73 3.34 -12.54
CA LEU A 118 1.00 2.09 -12.79
C LEU A 118 1.92 0.96 -13.26
N LEU A 119 2.89 1.25 -14.14
CA LEU A 119 3.87 0.24 -14.56
C LEU A 119 4.73 -0.26 -13.40
N HIS A 120 5.10 0.62 -12.46
CA HIS A 120 5.86 0.22 -11.27
C HIS A 120 5.10 -0.75 -10.37
N HIS A 121 3.77 -0.81 -10.46
CA HIS A 121 2.95 -1.74 -9.69
C HIS A 121 2.80 -3.12 -10.36
N ILE A 122 3.17 -3.25 -11.63
CA ILE A 122 3.05 -4.48 -12.42
C ILE A 122 4.37 -5.27 -12.48
N MET A 123 5.51 -4.60 -12.29
CA MET A 123 6.85 -5.23 -12.22
C MET A 123 7.19 -5.66 -10.80
#